data_AF-A0A7W6WJQ7-F1
#
_entry.id   AF-A0A7W6WJQ7-F1
#
_cell.length_a   1.000
_cell.length_b   1.000
_cell.length_c   1.000
_cell.angle_alpha   90.00
_cell.angle_beta   90.00
_cell.angle_gamma   90.00
#
_symmetry.space_group_name_H-M   'P 1'
#
loop_
_entity.id
_entity.type
_entity.pdbx_description
1 polymer ?
#
loop_
_entity_poly.entity_id
_entity_poly.type
_entity_poly.pdbx_seq_one_letter_code
_entity_poly.pdbx_strand_id
1 'polypeptide(L)'
;MFARLWQSSMIALARSGRVTRVMQGSRATAGLRDRYIAAGDHTAGVARAAALWRAHGLRASLFYLGEYVDDPALVDENVAAKRAVVRALGATDLDVHVSVDMTQVGHLLDPDLARRHLDTLAADIRAAADARPGVHALMLDMEDVSVVDATIALHDGLADRGLPVALTLQAYLKRTAADLAAQIRRGARVRLVKGAFVGAPSYAYTRRADVKANSRRLIDAMFGPEARDRGFYPIVATHDDRLIAHARERARADGWVPGTYEFEMLLGVREPLARALAAEGERVRLYVPFGRDWWPYSVRRIGETPANALLLARSLVG
;
A
#
# COMPACT_ATOMS: atom_id res chain seq x y z
N MET A 1 1.90 -19.70 -20.28
CA MET A 1 2.58 -19.07 -21.43
C MET A 1 2.05 -17.66 -21.69
N PHE A 2 0.74 -17.49 -21.93
CA PHE A 2 0.09 -16.17 -22.16
C PHE A 2 0.35 -15.12 -21.06
N ALA A 3 0.18 -15.46 -19.78
CA ALA A 3 0.40 -14.51 -18.67
C ALA A 3 1.86 -14.03 -18.54
N ARG A 4 2.84 -14.88 -18.89
CA ARG A 4 4.27 -14.51 -18.87
C ARG A 4 4.62 -13.62 -20.06
N LEU A 5 4.13 -13.93 -21.26
CA LEU A 5 4.29 -13.06 -22.43
C LEU A 5 3.61 -11.70 -22.22
N TRP A 6 2.41 -11.68 -21.62
CA TRP A 6 1.70 -10.44 -21.26
C TRP A 6 2.50 -9.58 -20.28
N GLN A 7 2.98 -10.16 -19.19
CA GLN A 7 3.77 -9.45 -18.19
C GLN A 7 5.08 -8.91 -18.79
N SER A 8 5.79 -9.70 -19.61
CA SER A 8 7.00 -9.24 -20.31
C SER A 8 6.73 -8.11 -21.31
N SER A 9 5.62 -8.16 -22.06
CA SER A 9 5.22 -7.09 -22.97
C SER A 9 4.85 -5.80 -22.24
N MET A 10 4.19 -5.90 -21.08
CA MET A 10 3.85 -4.73 -20.26
C MET A 10 5.09 -4.13 -19.59
N ILE A 11 6.04 -4.94 -19.15
CA ILE A 11 7.35 -4.46 -18.67
C ILE A 11 8.11 -3.75 -19.80
N ALA A 12 8.09 -4.28 -21.03
CA ALA A 12 8.70 -3.64 -22.19
C ALA A 12 8.01 -2.31 -22.55
N LEU A 13 6.68 -2.25 -22.43
CA LEU A 13 5.90 -1.02 -22.65
C LEU A 13 6.21 0.05 -21.57
N ALA A 14 6.35 -0.37 -20.31
CA ALA A 14 6.67 0.51 -19.18
C ALA A 14 8.09 1.09 -19.31
N ARG A 15 9.04 0.31 -19.82
CA ARG A 15 10.44 0.72 -20.05
C ARG A 15 10.64 1.60 -21.30
N SER A 16 9.61 1.77 -22.14
CA SER A 16 9.74 2.56 -23.38
C SER A 16 9.56 4.06 -23.12
N GLY A 17 10.67 4.80 -23.01
CA GLY A 17 10.64 6.25 -22.78
C GLY A 17 9.86 7.07 -23.82
N ARG A 18 9.74 6.58 -25.07
CA ARG A 18 8.90 7.20 -26.11
C ARG A 18 7.40 7.03 -25.83
N VAL A 19 6.97 5.82 -25.46
CA VAL A 19 5.57 5.53 -25.12
C VAL A 19 5.19 6.24 -23.82
N THR A 20 6.08 6.23 -22.84
CA THR A 20 5.91 6.97 -21.58
C THR A 20 5.69 8.45 -21.82
N ARG A 21 6.52 9.10 -22.65
CA ARG A 21 6.38 10.53 -22.95
C ARG A 21 5.08 10.87 -23.68
N VAL A 22 4.66 10.05 -24.64
CA VAL A 22 3.39 10.23 -25.38
C VAL A 22 2.19 10.06 -24.45
N MET A 23 2.19 9.03 -23.62
CA MET A 23 1.05 8.72 -22.75
C MET A 23 0.96 9.65 -21.54
N GLN A 24 2.10 10.10 -20.99
CA GLN A 24 2.14 11.09 -19.91
C GLN A 24 1.64 12.47 -20.35
N GLY A 25 1.85 12.85 -21.62
CA GLY A 25 1.47 14.15 -22.18
C GLY A 25 0.09 14.20 -22.85
N SER A 26 -0.62 13.08 -22.97
CA SER A 26 -1.89 13.01 -23.69
C SER A 26 -3.08 13.51 -22.87
N ARG A 27 -3.89 14.41 -23.45
CA ARG A 27 -5.17 14.86 -22.85
C ARG A 27 -6.22 13.74 -22.80
N ALA A 28 -6.13 12.76 -23.70
CA ALA A 28 -7.06 11.63 -23.75
C ALA A 28 -6.87 10.65 -22.57
N THR A 29 -5.70 10.64 -21.94
CA THR A 29 -5.39 9.79 -20.78
C THR A 29 -5.42 10.55 -19.45
N ALA A 30 -5.63 11.88 -19.48
CA ALA A 30 -5.65 12.74 -18.30
C ALA A 30 -6.79 12.39 -17.32
N GLY A 31 -7.98 12.09 -17.81
CA GLY A 31 -9.11 11.68 -16.94
C GLY A 31 -8.88 10.35 -16.23
N LEU A 32 -8.12 9.44 -16.84
CA LEU A 32 -7.73 8.17 -16.22
C LEU A 32 -6.62 8.40 -15.17
N ARG A 33 -5.63 9.23 -15.51
CA ARG A 33 -4.58 9.64 -14.58
C ARG A 33 -5.17 10.27 -13.32
N ASP A 34 -6.03 11.28 -13.46
CA ASP A 34 -6.58 12.05 -12.33
C ASP A 34 -7.51 11.20 -11.44
N ARG A 35 -8.10 10.14 -12.00
CA ARG A 35 -8.93 9.18 -11.25
C ARG A 35 -8.12 8.27 -10.34
N TYR A 36 -6.95 7.82 -10.77
CA TYR A 36 -6.19 6.77 -10.07
C TYR A 36 -4.90 7.29 -9.41
N ILE A 37 -4.44 8.50 -9.76
CA ILE A 37 -3.13 9.04 -9.41
C ILE A 37 -3.28 10.54 -9.09
N ALA A 38 -2.66 10.98 -8.00
CA ALA A 38 -2.46 12.40 -7.73
C ALA A 38 -1.31 12.90 -8.61
N ALA A 39 -1.63 13.27 -9.85
CA ALA A 39 -0.66 13.74 -10.82
C ALA A 39 0.03 15.03 -10.33
N GLY A 40 1.36 15.03 -10.32
CA GLY A 40 2.16 16.16 -9.85
C GLY A 40 3.22 15.74 -8.86
N ASP A 41 3.64 16.67 -8.01
CA ASP A 41 4.62 16.44 -6.96
C ASP A 41 3.96 16.13 -5.60
N HIS A 42 4.76 16.19 -4.54
CA HIS A 42 4.31 16.01 -3.15
C HIS A 42 3.13 16.92 -2.76
N THR A 43 3.06 18.15 -3.28
CA THR A 43 1.97 19.09 -2.97
C THR A 43 0.64 18.62 -3.57
N ALA A 44 0.67 18.07 -4.79
CA ALA A 44 -0.51 17.51 -5.44
C ALA A 44 -1.03 16.27 -4.68
N GLY A 45 -0.12 15.42 -4.20
CA GLY A 45 -0.45 14.29 -3.32
C GLY A 45 -1.18 14.73 -2.05
N VAL A 46 -0.61 15.71 -1.34
CA VAL A 46 -1.19 16.25 -0.09
C VAL A 46 -2.52 16.96 -0.35
N ALA A 47 -2.64 17.73 -1.42
CA ALA A 47 -3.89 18.37 -1.81
C ALA A 47 -4.99 17.34 -2.11
N ARG A 48 -4.65 16.23 -2.79
CA ARG A 48 -5.57 15.11 -3.03
C ARG A 48 -6.02 14.47 -1.72
N ALA A 49 -5.09 14.22 -0.80
CA ALA A 49 -5.40 13.68 0.52
C ALA A 49 -6.34 14.60 1.32
N ALA A 50 -6.07 15.92 1.31
CA ALA A 50 -6.92 16.92 1.97
C ALA A 50 -8.34 16.96 1.37
N ALA A 51 -8.47 16.87 0.04
CA ALA A 51 -9.76 16.83 -0.62
C ALA A 51 -10.57 15.58 -0.25
N LEU A 52 -9.93 14.41 -0.20
CA LEU A 52 -10.57 13.15 0.21
C LEU A 52 -11.08 13.22 1.66
N TRP A 53 -10.27 13.76 2.56
CA TRP A 53 -10.63 13.95 3.96
C TRP A 53 -11.82 14.90 4.11
N ARG A 54 -11.73 16.11 3.55
CA ARG A 54 -12.76 17.15 3.68
C ARG A 54 -14.10 16.74 3.10
N ALA A 55 -14.10 16.02 1.98
CA ALA A 55 -15.34 15.69 1.29
C ALA A 55 -16.01 14.42 1.84
N HIS A 56 -15.24 13.44 2.32
CA HIS A 56 -15.76 12.09 2.62
C HIS A 56 -15.21 11.44 3.88
N GLY A 57 -14.39 12.14 4.68
CA GLY A 57 -13.73 11.54 5.85
C GLY A 57 -12.74 10.42 5.49
N LEU A 58 -12.31 10.36 4.22
CA LEU A 58 -11.38 9.32 3.74
C LEU A 58 -9.94 9.74 4.04
N ARG A 59 -9.17 8.84 4.66
CA ARG A 59 -7.75 9.01 4.94
C ARG A 59 -6.91 8.65 3.71
N ALA A 60 -5.63 9.00 3.70
CA ALA A 60 -4.72 8.68 2.61
C ALA A 60 -3.42 8.00 3.11
N SER A 61 -2.89 7.07 2.32
CA SER A 61 -1.48 6.65 2.36
C SER A 61 -0.81 7.17 1.09
N LEU A 62 0.19 8.02 1.22
CA LEU A 62 0.85 8.62 0.06
C LEU A 62 1.98 7.69 -0.39
N PHE A 63 2.02 7.38 -1.69
CA PHE A 63 3.06 6.55 -2.28
C PHE A 63 3.72 7.26 -3.45
N TYR A 64 5.04 7.47 -3.38
CA TYR A 64 5.78 8.10 -4.45
C TYR A 64 6.01 7.12 -5.60
N LEU A 65 5.61 7.53 -6.80
CA LEU A 65 5.88 6.83 -8.05
C LEU A 65 7.30 7.13 -8.52
N GLY A 66 8.27 6.47 -7.89
CA GLY A 66 9.66 6.41 -8.32
C GLY A 66 10.00 5.00 -8.78
N GLU A 67 10.61 4.86 -9.95
CA GLU A 67 10.90 3.54 -10.56
C GLU A 67 12.11 2.83 -9.95
N TYR A 68 12.23 1.54 -10.29
CA TYR A 68 13.28 0.59 -9.91
C TYR A 68 14.65 1.22 -9.83
N VAL A 69 15.20 1.14 -8.62
CA VAL A 69 16.39 1.88 -8.28
C VAL A 69 17.59 0.95 -8.26
N ASP A 70 18.24 0.83 -9.41
CA ASP A 70 19.61 0.32 -9.50
C ASP A 70 20.65 1.47 -9.56
N ASP A 71 20.17 2.72 -9.53
CA ASP A 71 20.99 3.94 -9.47
C ASP A 71 20.88 4.61 -8.09
N PRO A 72 21.96 4.70 -7.31
CA PRO A 72 21.99 5.42 -6.04
C PRO A 72 21.37 6.84 -6.10
N ALA A 73 21.56 7.58 -7.19
CA ALA A 73 21.01 8.93 -7.32
C ALA A 73 19.48 8.94 -7.36
N LEU A 74 18.88 7.93 -8.00
CA LEU A 74 17.43 7.75 -8.01
C LEU A 74 16.91 7.27 -6.65
N VAL A 75 17.75 6.61 -5.82
CA VAL A 75 17.35 6.23 -4.44
C VAL A 75 17.20 7.50 -3.63
N ASP A 76 18.20 8.38 -3.72
CA ASP A 76 18.21 9.64 -3.02
C ASP A 76 17.05 10.54 -3.46
N GLU A 77 16.71 10.57 -4.76
CA GLU A 77 15.52 11.28 -5.25
C GLU A 77 14.23 10.71 -4.66
N ASN A 78 14.07 9.37 -4.67
CA ASN A 78 12.90 8.70 -4.12
C ASN A 78 12.71 8.98 -2.63
N VAL A 79 13.81 8.96 -1.87
CA VAL A 79 13.81 9.27 -0.43
C VAL A 79 13.50 10.75 -0.24
N ALA A 80 14.11 11.66 -1.00
CA ALA A 80 13.86 13.09 -0.92
C ALA A 80 12.39 13.44 -1.21
N ALA A 81 11.78 12.81 -2.22
CA ALA A 81 10.37 13.00 -2.55
C ALA A 81 9.44 12.53 -1.41
N LYS A 82 9.75 11.38 -0.78
CA LYS A 82 9.00 10.90 0.39
C LYS A 82 9.15 11.84 1.58
N ARG A 83 10.37 12.32 1.87
CA ARG A 83 10.62 13.31 2.93
C ARG A 83 9.88 14.63 2.67
N ALA A 84 9.78 15.07 1.41
CA ALA A 84 9.00 16.24 1.04
C ALA A 84 7.51 16.07 1.33
N VAL A 85 6.93 14.90 1.04
CA VAL A 85 5.54 14.58 1.45
C VAL A 85 5.39 14.55 2.95
N VAL A 86 6.32 13.93 3.69
CA VAL A 86 6.26 13.88 5.17
C VAL A 86 6.21 15.29 5.75
N ARG A 87 7.08 16.19 5.30
CA ARG A 87 7.07 17.60 5.73
C ARG A 87 5.76 18.29 5.38
N ALA A 88 5.26 18.10 4.16
CA ALA A 88 4.01 18.71 3.72
C ALA A 88 2.78 18.20 4.49
N LEU A 89 2.72 16.91 4.83
CA LEU A 89 1.68 16.34 5.69
C LEU A 89 1.79 16.87 7.13
N GLY A 90 3.01 17.06 7.63
CA GLY A 90 3.27 17.66 8.94
C GLY A 90 2.64 19.06 9.10
N ALA A 91 2.59 19.84 8.02
CA ALA A 91 1.96 21.17 7.99
C ALA A 91 0.41 21.14 7.85
N THR A 92 -0.22 19.98 8.01
CA THR A 92 -1.69 19.80 7.91
C THR A 92 -2.20 18.97 9.09
N ASP A 93 -3.51 18.90 9.30
CA ASP A 93 -4.13 18.01 10.30
C ASP A 93 -4.33 16.56 9.81
N LEU A 94 -3.77 16.20 8.65
CA LEU A 94 -3.90 14.86 8.08
C LEU A 94 -2.97 13.86 8.77
N ASP A 95 -3.24 12.57 8.56
CA ASP A 95 -2.27 11.54 8.90
C ASP A 95 -0.98 11.71 8.12
N VAL A 96 0.16 11.78 8.81
CA VAL A 96 1.48 11.53 8.22
C VAL A 96 1.64 10.02 7.95
N HIS A 97 1.07 9.55 6.84
CA HIS A 97 1.10 8.15 6.44
C HIS A 97 1.67 7.99 5.03
N VAL A 98 2.82 7.32 4.92
CA VAL A 98 3.58 7.15 3.67
C VAL A 98 3.91 5.69 3.47
N SER A 99 3.64 5.17 2.28
CA SER A 99 4.01 3.82 1.85
C SER A 99 5.37 3.83 1.16
N VAL A 100 6.18 2.79 1.39
CA VAL A 100 7.51 2.64 0.82
C VAL A 100 7.80 1.17 0.49
N ASP A 101 8.37 0.96 -0.70
CA ASP A 101 8.96 -0.31 -1.10
C ASP A 101 10.45 -0.35 -0.70
N MET A 102 10.96 -1.52 -0.32
CA MET A 102 12.37 -1.73 0.04
C MET A 102 13.31 -1.40 -1.12
N THR A 103 12.91 -1.75 -2.34
CA THR A 103 13.67 -1.44 -3.55
C THR A 103 13.78 0.07 -3.79
N GLN A 104 12.77 0.86 -3.42
CA GLN A 104 12.78 2.32 -3.57
C GLN A 104 13.74 3.04 -2.61
N VAL A 105 14.18 2.37 -1.54
CA VAL A 105 15.13 2.91 -0.56
C VAL A 105 16.53 2.30 -0.69
N GLY A 106 16.78 1.54 -1.76
CA GLY A 106 18.11 1.04 -2.11
C GLY A 106 18.45 -0.33 -1.53
N HIS A 107 17.47 -1.13 -1.10
CA HIS A 107 17.74 -2.43 -0.45
C HIS A 107 18.53 -3.40 -1.35
N LEU A 108 18.29 -3.37 -2.66
CA LEU A 108 19.02 -4.21 -3.61
C LEU A 108 20.45 -3.73 -3.88
N LEU A 109 20.77 -2.47 -3.55
CA LEU A 109 22.10 -1.90 -3.71
C LEU A 109 22.94 -2.11 -2.45
N ASP A 110 22.39 -1.70 -1.31
CA ASP A 110 23.01 -1.82 0.00
C ASP A 110 21.90 -1.92 1.07
N PRO A 111 21.72 -3.08 1.72
CA PRO A 111 20.76 -3.24 2.81
C PRO A 111 20.97 -2.24 3.97
N ASP A 112 22.20 -1.81 4.24
CA ASP A 112 22.47 -0.79 5.25
C ASP A 112 22.06 0.61 4.80
N LEU A 113 22.15 0.91 3.50
CA LEU A 113 21.60 2.15 2.92
C LEU A 113 20.08 2.21 3.11
N ALA A 114 19.38 1.12 2.77
CA ALA A 114 17.94 1.03 2.98
C ALA A 114 17.57 1.23 4.45
N ARG A 115 18.32 0.61 5.38
CA ARG A 115 18.13 0.80 6.81
C ARG A 115 18.25 2.27 7.23
N ARG A 116 19.31 2.97 6.80
CA ARG A 116 19.49 4.41 7.09
C ARG A 116 18.36 5.28 6.54
N HIS A 117 17.89 4.96 5.33
CA HIS A 117 16.77 5.67 4.72
C HIS A 117 15.45 5.46 5.46
N LEU A 118 15.14 4.22 5.84
CA LEU A 118 13.94 3.90 6.62
C LEU A 118 13.99 4.52 8.02
N ASP A 119 15.16 4.50 8.68
CA ASP A 119 15.39 5.17 9.96
C ASP A 119 15.07 6.66 9.86
N THR A 120 15.59 7.32 8.83
CA THR A 120 15.37 8.75 8.58
C THR A 120 13.89 9.04 8.32
N LEU A 121 13.25 8.27 7.43
CA LEU A 121 11.85 8.46 7.07
C LEU A 121 10.91 8.25 8.27
N ALA A 122 11.13 7.21 9.06
CA ALA A 122 10.30 6.93 10.24
C ALA A 122 10.51 8.00 11.34
N ALA A 123 11.74 8.50 11.50
CA ALA A 123 12.03 9.61 12.42
C ALA A 123 11.38 10.91 11.96
N ASP A 124 11.45 11.23 10.66
CA ASP A 124 10.79 12.39 10.06
C ASP A 124 9.27 12.31 10.26
N ILE A 125 8.67 11.12 10.09
CA ILE A 125 7.22 10.92 10.33
C ILE A 125 6.86 11.15 11.79
N ARG A 126 7.66 10.63 12.73
CA ARG A 126 7.45 10.87 14.16
C ARG A 126 7.51 12.36 14.50
N ALA A 127 8.50 13.07 13.96
CA ALA A 127 8.64 14.51 14.17
C ALA A 127 7.49 15.30 13.55
N ALA A 128 7.11 14.98 12.31
CA ALA A 128 6.02 15.65 11.60
C ALA A 128 4.63 15.37 12.20
N ALA A 129 4.44 14.21 12.84
CA ALA A 129 3.23 13.89 13.58
C ALA A 129 3.08 14.74 14.85
N ASP A 130 4.18 15.19 15.46
CA ASP A 130 4.18 16.07 16.64
C ASP A 130 3.22 15.63 17.76
N ALA A 131 3.20 14.33 18.06
CA ALA A 131 2.31 13.68 19.03
C ALA A 131 0.79 13.92 18.83
N ARG A 132 0.37 14.44 17.67
CA ARG A 132 -1.05 14.69 17.38
C ARG A 132 -1.82 13.39 17.21
N PRO A 133 -3.14 13.39 17.48
CA PRO A 133 -3.95 12.20 17.29
C PRO A 133 -4.05 11.85 15.80
N GLY A 134 -3.93 10.56 15.49
CA GLY A 134 -3.98 10.08 14.11
C GLY A 134 -3.34 8.72 13.96
N VAL A 135 -3.30 8.25 12.71
CA VAL A 135 -2.61 7.01 12.34
C VAL A 135 -1.44 7.40 11.47
N HIS A 136 -0.35 7.76 12.15
CA HIS A 136 0.92 8.13 11.53
C HIS A 136 1.78 6.88 11.40
N ALA A 137 2.24 6.59 10.19
CA ALA A 137 3.08 5.43 9.93
C ALA A 137 3.90 5.55 8.65
N LEU A 138 5.14 5.07 8.71
CA LEU A 138 5.83 4.55 7.54
C LEU A 138 5.33 3.13 7.31
N MET A 139 4.54 2.93 6.25
CA MET A 139 4.09 1.61 5.84
C MET A 139 5.15 0.97 4.94
N LEU A 140 5.75 -0.12 5.42
CA LEU A 140 6.63 -0.95 4.62
C LEU A 140 5.76 -1.86 3.76
N ASP A 141 5.68 -1.53 2.49
CA ASP A 141 4.95 -2.32 1.50
C ASP A 141 5.74 -3.61 1.21
N MET A 142 5.01 -4.69 0.95
CA MET A 142 5.61 -6.01 0.76
C MET A 142 5.72 -6.35 -0.72
N GLU A 143 6.96 -6.46 -1.16
CA GLU A 143 7.34 -6.79 -2.53
C GLU A 143 7.34 -8.32 -2.75
N ASP A 144 8.24 -8.85 -3.57
CA ASP A 144 8.29 -10.28 -3.82
C ASP A 144 8.96 -11.07 -2.68
N VAL A 145 8.88 -12.40 -2.78
CA VAL A 145 9.32 -13.33 -1.73
C VAL A 145 10.78 -13.16 -1.33
N SER A 146 11.64 -12.63 -2.21
CA SER A 146 13.08 -12.47 -1.96
C SER A 146 13.40 -11.47 -0.86
N VAL A 147 12.52 -10.50 -0.58
CA VAL A 147 12.77 -9.45 0.41
C VAL A 147 11.90 -9.56 1.67
N VAL A 148 11.00 -10.56 1.75
CA VAL A 148 10.04 -10.70 2.88
C VAL A 148 10.74 -10.69 4.24
N ASP A 149 11.77 -11.51 4.41
CA ASP A 149 12.48 -11.62 5.69
C ASP A 149 13.20 -10.33 6.05
N ALA A 150 13.83 -9.67 5.07
CA ALA A 150 14.52 -8.41 5.28
C ALA A 150 13.54 -7.28 5.65
N THR A 151 12.40 -7.20 4.97
CA THR A 151 11.34 -6.21 5.26
C THR A 151 10.79 -6.40 6.68
N ILE A 152 10.51 -7.63 7.09
CA ILE A 152 10.01 -7.93 8.45
C ILE A 152 11.07 -7.56 9.50
N ALA A 153 12.33 -7.94 9.30
CA ALA A 153 13.41 -7.63 10.24
C ALA A 153 13.62 -6.13 10.41
N LEU A 154 13.58 -5.36 9.31
CA LEU A 154 13.70 -3.91 9.35
C LEU A 154 12.50 -3.23 9.99
N HIS A 155 11.28 -3.69 9.67
CA HIS A 155 10.08 -3.24 10.38
C HIS A 155 10.21 -3.45 11.89
N ASP A 156 10.60 -4.65 12.30
CA ASP A 156 10.66 -5.02 13.71
C ASP A 156 11.70 -4.18 14.46
N GLY A 157 12.89 -3.98 13.89
CA GLY A 157 13.92 -3.12 14.48
C GLY A 157 13.50 -1.64 14.62
N LEU A 158 12.72 -1.12 13.67
CA LEU A 158 12.17 0.24 13.77
C LEU A 158 11.08 0.31 14.86
N ALA A 159 10.19 -0.68 14.90
CA ALA A 159 9.11 -0.78 15.88
C ALA A 159 9.64 -0.91 17.32
N ASP A 160 10.69 -1.73 17.54
CA ASP A 160 11.33 -1.91 18.86
C ASP A 160 11.93 -0.60 19.40
N ARG A 161 12.25 0.35 18.51
CA ARG A 161 12.71 1.71 18.85
C ARG A 161 11.57 2.72 19.00
N GLY A 162 10.32 2.27 19.01
CA GLY A 162 9.13 3.11 19.15
C GLY A 162 8.92 4.05 17.96
N LEU A 163 9.39 3.70 16.76
CA LEU A 163 9.13 4.46 15.55
C LEU A 163 7.75 4.14 14.98
N PRO A 164 7.06 5.11 14.36
CA PRO A 164 5.73 4.90 13.79
C PRO A 164 5.85 4.13 12.47
N VAL A 165 5.87 2.80 12.55
CA VAL A 165 5.94 1.91 11.39
C VAL A 165 4.75 0.98 11.31
N ALA A 166 4.48 0.49 10.11
CA ALA A 166 3.50 -0.55 9.82
C ALA A 166 4.05 -1.49 8.75
N LEU A 167 3.53 -2.71 8.69
CA LEU A 167 4.01 -3.77 7.82
C LEU A 167 2.90 -4.29 6.90
N THR A 168 3.22 -4.51 5.63
CA THR A 168 2.32 -5.25 4.73
C THR A 168 2.62 -6.76 4.76
N LEU A 169 1.59 -7.60 4.82
CA LEU A 169 1.68 -9.06 4.68
C LEU A 169 0.73 -9.57 3.60
N GLN A 170 1.10 -10.66 2.93
CA GLN A 170 0.42 -11.10 1.70
C GLN A 170 -0.27 -12.46 1.89
N ALA A 171 -1.58 -12.51 1.72
CA ALA A 171 -2.39 -13.72 1.97
C ALA A 171 -2.09 -14.89 1.01
N TYR A 172 -1.49 -14.64 -0.15
CA TYR A 172 -1.11 -15.71 -1.09
C TYR A 172 0.10 -16.54 -0.64
N LEU A 173 0.94 -16.08 0.30
CA LEU A 173 2.07 -16.88 0.79
C LEU A 173 1.62 -17.83 1.89
N LYS A 174 2.17 -19.05 1.89
CA LYS A 174 1.90 -20.05 2.93
C LYS A 174 2.49 -19.67 4.28
N ARG A 175 3.62 -18.94 4.28
CA ARG A 175 4.31 -18.48 5.49
C ARG A 175 3.56 -17.41 6.29
N THR A 176 2.67 -16.66 5.64
CA THR A 176 2.01 -15.48 6.21
C THR A 176 1.26 -15.74 7.51
N ALA A 177 0.73 -16.94 7.72
CA ALA A 177 0.06 -17.28 8.98
C ALA A 177 1.03 -17.21 10.19
N ALA A 178 2.26 -17.71 10.02
CA ALA A 178 3.28 -17.65 11.06
C ALA A 178 3.81 -16.22 11.25
N ASP A 179 4.08 -15.51 10.15
CA ASP A 179 4.54 -14.12 10.19
C ASP A 179 3.49 -13.23 10.86
N LEU A 180 2.20 -13.36 10.51
CA LEU A 180 1.11 -12.60 11.13
C LEU A 180 0.97 -12.90 12.62
N ALA A 181 1.07 -14.16 13.04
CA ALA A 181 1.01 -14.52 14.45
C ALA A 181 2.15 -13.89 15.26
N ALA A 182 3.35 -13.79 14.69
CA ALA A 182 4.46 -13.06 15.32
C ALA A 182 4.16 -11.56 15.46
N GLN A 183 3.61 -10.93 14.42
CA GLN A 183 3.27 -9.51 14.43
C GLN A 183 2.09 -9.18 15.36
N ILE A 184 1.12 -10.09 15.51
CA ILE A 184 0.06 -10.01 16.52
C ILE A 184 0.65 -9.95 17.92
N ARG A 185 1.58 -10.86 18.27
CA ARG A 185 2.23 -10.87 19.58
C ARG A 185 3.02 -9.59 19.88
N ARG A 186 3.53 -8.92 18.84
CA ARG A 186 4.24 -7.64 18.94
C ARG A 186 3.32 -6.43 19.07
N GLY A 187 2.00 -6.58 18.90
CA GLY A 187 1.07 -5.45 18.84
C GLY A 187 1.28 -4.56 17.61
N ALA A 188 1.80 -5.13 16.53
CA ALA A 188 2.17 -4.39 15.33
C ALA A 188 0.94 -3.84 14.58
N ARG A 189 1.19 -2.89 13.67
CA ARG A 189 0.20 -2.44 12.68
C ARG A 189 0.43 -3.18 11.39
N VAL A 190 -0.55 -3.96 10.93
CA VAL A 190 -0.36 -4.82 9.75
C VAL A 190 -1.44 -4.60 8.71
N ARG A 191 -0.99 -4.28 7.49
CA ARG A 191 -1.79 -4.32 6.27
C ARG A 191 -1.79 -5.72 5.68
N LEU A 192 -2.96 -6.37 5.67
CA LEU A 192 -3.16 -7.61 4.94
C LEU A 192 -3.65 -7.32 3.52
N VAL A 193 -2.86 -7.74 2.53
CA VAL A 193 -3.23 -7.73 1.11
C VAL A 193 -3.40 -9.16 0.58
N LYS A 194 -3.99 -9.31 -0.60
CA LYS A 194 -3.97 -10.58 -1.32
C LYS A 194 -2.54 -11.01 -1.69
N GLY A 195 -1.72 -10.07 -2.14
CA GLY A 195 -0.45 -10.30 -2.83
C GLY A 195 -0.58 -10.01 -4.33
N ALA A 196 0.40 -9.30 -4.89
CA ALA A 196 0.41 -8.83 -6.28
C ALA A 196 1.32 -9.65 -7.21
N PHE A 197 2.24 -10.42 -6.65
CA PHE A 197 3.26 -11.17 -7.39
C PHE A 197 2.82 -12.59 -7.75
N VAL A 198 3.51 -13.20 -8.71
CA VAL A 198 3.31 -14.60 -9.08
C VAL A 198 4.21 -15.48 -8.21
N GLY A 199 3.61 -16.35 -7.40
CA GLY A 199 4.33 -17.30 -6.55
C GLY A 199 4.33 -18.72 -7.12
N ALA A 200 5.36 -19.51 -6.78
CA ALA A 200 5.39 -20.95 -7.09
C ALA A 200 4.55 -21.75 -6.07
N PRO A 201 3.97 -22.90 -6.47
CA PRO A 201 3.18 -23.75 -5.58
C PRO A 201 3.92 -24.24 -4.32
N SER A 202 5.25 -24.23 -4.32
CA SER A 202 6.06 -24.61 -3.16
C SER A 202 5.81 -23.67 -1.97
N TYR A 203 5.81 -22.35 -2.22
CA TYR A 203 5.70 -21.32 -1.16
C TYR A 203 4.41 -20.50 -1.19
N ALA A 204 3.62 -20.55 -2.27
CA ALA A 204 2.40 -19.76 -2.45
C ALA A 204 1.17 -20.61 -2.79
N TYR A 205 0.00 -20.13 -2.38
CA TYR A 205 -1.29 -20.56 -2.88
C TYR A 205 -1.51 -20.02 -4.29
N THR A 206 -1.66 -20.91 -5.27
CA THR A 206 -1.80 -20.53 -6.68
C THR A 206 -3.26 -20.46 -7.14
N ARG A 207 -4.18 -21.15 -6.45
CA ARG A 207 -5.61 -21.10 -6.76
C ARG A 207 -6.28 -19.94 -6.04
N ARG A 208 -7.15 -19.20 -6.73
CA ARG A 208 -7.89 -18.07 -6.15
C ARG A 208 -8.72 -18.46 -4.92
N ALA A 209 -9.31 -19.65 -4.93
CA ALA A 209 -10.09 -20.15 -3.80
C ALA A 209 -9.21 -20.33 -2.54
N ASP A 210 -8.02 -20.90 -2.71
CA ASP A 210 -7.08 -21.12 -1.61
C ASP A 210 -6.58 -19.79 -1.02
N VAL A 211 -6.26 -18.81 -1.90
CA VAL A 211 -5.87 -17.47 -1.46
C VAL A 211 -7.01 -16.80 -0.67
N LYS A 212 -8.26 -16.86 -1.16
CA LYS A 212 -9.42 -16.30 -0.44
C LYS A 212 -9.68 -17.00 0.89
N ALA A 213 -9.53 -18.33 0.93
CA ALA A 213 -9.67 -19.11 2.16
C ALA A 213 -8.59 -18.70 3.17
N ASN A 214 -7.35 -18.52 2.72
CA ASN A 214 -6.28 -18.04 3.59
C ASN A 214 -6.51 -16.59 4.04
N SER A 215 -6.97 -15.69 3.15
CA SER A 215 -7.34 -14.32 3.54
C SER A 215 -8.37 -14.30 4.68
N ARG A 216 -9.40 -15.15 4.62
CA ARG A 216 -10.40 -15.25 5.71
C ARG A 216 -9.77 -15.69 7.02
N ARG A 217 -8.95 -16.75 7.00
CA ARG A 217 -8.25 -17.24 8.20
C ARG A 217 -7.33 -16.19 8.82
N LEU A 218 -6.62 -15.43 7.98
CA LEU A 218 -5.75 -14.34 8.44
C LEU A 218 -6.57 -13.19 9.03
N ILE A 219 -7.70 -12.82 8.42
CA ILE A 219 -8.64 -11.85 8.99
C ILE A 219 -9.18 -12.35 10.34
N ASP A 220 -9.53 -13.63 10.47
CA ASP A 220 -9.99 -14.21 11.73
C ASP A 220 -8.95 -14.03 12.85
N ALA A 221 -7.68 -14.23 12.54
CA ALA A 221 -6.57 -14.01 13.46
C ALA A 221 -6.35 -12.53 13.79
N MET A 222 -6.39 -11.64 12.79
CA MET A 222 -6.21 -10.18 12.96
C MET A 222 -7.21 -9.56 13.93
N PHE A 223 -8.43 -10.10 13.98
CA PHE A 223 -9.50 -9.63 14.86
C PHE A 223 -9.71 -10.53 16.09
N GLY A 224 -8.89 -11.57 16.26
CA GLY A 224 -8.97 -12.50 17.39
C GLY A 224 -8.74 -11.83 18.75
N PRO A 225 -9.10 -12.49 19.87
CA PRO A 225 -8.89 -11.96 21.21
C PRO A 225 -7.41 -11.61 21.49
N GLU A 226 -6.47 -12.46 21.07
CA GLU A 226 -5.03 -12.20 21.24
C GLU A 226 -4.60 -10.90 20.53
N ALA A 227 -5.09 -10.65 19.31
CA ALA A 227 -4.78 -9.42 18.58
C ALA A 227 -5.29 -8.19 19.34
N ARG A 228 -6.51 -8.26 19.87
CA ARG A 228 -7.09 -7.18 20.67
C ARG A 228 -6.27 -6.93 21.94
N ASP A 229 -5.95 -7.97 22.68
CA ASP A 229 -5.25 -7.88 23.97
C ASP A 229 -3.81 -7.39 23.82
N ARG A 230 -3.18 -7.66 22.66
CA ARG A 230 -1.82 -7.17 22.32
C ARG A 230 -1.81 -5.75 21.76
N GLY A 231 -2.96 -5.12 21.54
CA GLY A 231 -3.03 -3.80 20.91
C GLY A 231 -2.62 -3.83 19.43
N PHE A 232 -2.74 -4.97 18.76
CA PHE A 232 -2.51 -5.10 17.32
C PHE A 232 -3.47 -4.19 16.55
N TYR A 233 -3.00 -3.62 15.44
CA TYR A 233 -3.81 -2.73 14.62
C TYR A 233 -4.09 -3.35 13.24
N PRO A 234 -5.33 -3.83 13.01
CA PRO A 234 -5.70 -4.49 11.76
C PRO A 234 -5.90 -3.48 10.63
N ILE A 235 -5.26 -3.71 9.48
CA ILE A 235 -5.55 -2.99 8.22
C ILE A 235 -5.91 -4.03 7.15
N VAL A 236 -7.17 -4.08 6.74
CA VAL A 236 -7.65 -5.01 5.70
C VAL A 236 -7.66 -4.31 4.35
N ALA A 237 -6.63 -4.54 3.53
CA ALA A 237 -6.46 -3.90 2.23
C ALA A 237 -7.05 -4.76 1.10
N THR A 238 -8.31 -4.49 0.75
CA THR A 238 -9.04 -5.25 -0.28
C THR A 238 -10.20 -4.47 -0.88
N HIS A 239 -10.59 -4.85 -2.10
CA HIS A 239 -11.82 -4.40 -2.76
C HIS A 239 -12.88 -5.50 -2.84
N ASP A 240 -12.68 -6.64 -2.18
CA ASP A 240 -13.63 -7.76 -2.19
C ASP A 240 -14.69 -7.55 -1.10
N ASP A 241 -15.94 -7.33 -1.50
CA ASP A 241 -17.08 -7.12 -0.60
C ASP A 241 -17.22 -8.25 0.43
N ARG A 242 -16.94 -9.48 0.02
CA ARG A 242 -17.11 -10.65 0.90
C ARG A 242 -16.03 -10.72 1.97
N LEU A 243 -14.83 -10.23 1.68
CA LEU A 243 -13.76 -10.15 2.68
C LEU A 243 -13.99 -8.97 3.63
N ILE A 244 -14.54 -7.86 3.14
CA ILE A 244 -14.89 -6.71 3.96
C ILE A 244 -16.04 -7.06 4.90
N ALA A 245 -17.11 -7.68 4.40
CA ALA A 245 -18.22 -8.15 5.23
C ALA A 245 -17.72 -9.13 6.31
N HIS A 246 -16.91 -10.12 5.92
CA HIS A 246 -16.29 -11.07 6.85
C HIS A 246 -15.45 -10.38 7.93
N ALA A 247 -14.63 -9.39 7.56
CA ALA A 247 -13.84 -8.62 8.52
C ALA A 247 -14.72 -7.84 9.51
N ARG A 248 -15.80 -7.20 9.05
CA ARG A 248 -16.74 -6.47 9.92
C ARG A 248 -17.50 -7.40 10.87
N GLU A 249 -17.94 -8.55 10.36
CA GLU A 249 -18.58 -9.59 11.17
C GLU A 249 -17.64 -10.09 12.26
N ARG A 250 -16.38 -10.39 11.89
CA ARG A 250 -15.35 -10.83 12.82
C ARG A 250 -15.02 -9.77 13.87
N ALA A 251 -14.82 -8.53 13.43
CA ALA A 251 -14.56 -7.38 14.29
C ALA A 251 -15.66 -7.19 15.33
N ARG A 252 -16.94 -7.19 14.90
CA ARG A 252 -18.09 -7.09 15.83
C ARG A 252 -18.15 -8.27 16.79
N ALA A 253 -17.93 -9.49 16.32
CA ALA A 253 -17.98 -10.69 17.15
C ALA A 253 -16.94 -10.67 18.29
N ASP A 254 -15.76 -10.09 18.05
CA ASP A 254 -14.71 -9.93 19.07
C ASP A 254 -14.68 -8.54 19.72
N GLY A 255 -15.74 -7.75 19.59
CA GLY A 255 -15.90 -6.49 20.30
C GLY A 255 -14.96 -5.37 19.84
N TRP A 256 -14.47 -5.42 18.60
CA TRP A 256 -13.77 -4.30 17.99
C TRP A 256 -14.76 -3.19 17.60
N VAL A 257 -14.41 -1.96 17.94
CA VAL A 257 -15.23 -0.78 17.63
C VAL A 257 -14.90 -0.28 16.23
N PRO A 258 -15.88 0.02 15.36
CA PRO A 258 -15.62 0.65 14.06
C PRO A 258 -14.72 1.88 14.20
N GLY A 259 -13.73 1.97 13.31
CA GLY A 259 -12.72 3.02 13.35
C GLY A 259 -11.53 2.76 14.29
N THR A 260 -11.47 1.61 14.98
CA THR A 260 -10.26 1.14 15.69
C THR A 260 -9.37 0.22 14.85
N TYR A 261 -9.82 -0.11 13.65
CA TYR A 261 -9.12 -0.84 12.58
C TYR A 261 -9.41 -0.15 11.25
N GLU A 262 -8.70 -0.50 10.17
CA GLU A 262 -8.87 0.13 8.86
C GLU A 262 -9.24 -0.83 7.74
N PHE A 263 -10.03 -0.31 6.81
CA PHE A 263 -10.07 -0.81 5.45
C PHE A 263 -9.20 0.06 4.56
N GLU A 264 -8.42 -0.57 3.69
CA GLU A 264 -7.62 0.16 2.72
C GLU A 264 -7.96 -0.24 1.28
N MET A 265 -8.05 0.77 0.42
CA MET A 265 -8.37 0.61 -1.00
C MET A 265 -7.48 1.49 -1.86
N LEU A 266 -7.31 1.09 -3.10
CA LEU A 266 -6.65 1.93 -4.09
C LEU A 266 -7.52 3.11 -4.50
N LEU A 267 -6.93 4.30 -4.63
CA LEU A 267 -7.57 5.48 -5.20
C LEU A 267 -8.22 5.14 -6.56
N GLY A 268 -9.42 5.65 -6.81
CA GLY A 268 -10.16 5.44 -8.07
C GLY A 268 -10.83 4.08 -8.22
N VAL A 269 -10.53 3.10 -7.36
CA VAL A 269 -11.09 1.74 -7.41
C VAL A 269 -12.17 1.57 -6.36
N ARG A 270 -13.41 1.33 -6.82
CA ARG A 270 -14.58 1.13 -5.94
C ARG A 270 -14.80 2.24 -4.91
N GLU A 271 -14.55 3.50 -5.28
CA GLU A 271 -14.76 4.64 -4.39
C GLU A 271 -16.16 4.74 -3.77
N PRO A 272 -17.28 4.36 -4.43
CA PRO A 272 -18.58 4.34 -3.78
C PRO A 272 -18.62 3.44 -2.54
N LEU A 273 -17.92 2.30 -2.56
CA LEU A 273 -17.80 1.43 -1.39
C LEU A 273 -16.97 2.09 -0.30
N ALA A 274 -15.82 2.67 -0.64
CA ALA A 274 -14.97 3.35 0.33
C ALA A 274 -15.75 4.45 1.08
N ARG A 275 -16.55 5.24 0.34
CA ARG A 275 -17.41 6.29 0.89
C ARG A 275 -18.53 5.72 1.77
N ALA A 276 -19.17 4.63 1.34
CA ALA A 276 -20.20 3.97 2.13
C ALA A 276 -19.66 3.46 3.46
N LEU A 277 -18.51 2.77 3.45
CA LEU A 277 -17.84 2.30 4.67
C LEU A 277 -17.49 3.45 5.61
N ALA A 278 -16.94 4.55 5.08
CA ALA A 278 -16.61 5.74 5.87
C ALA A 278 -17.86 6.38 6.49
N ALA A 279 -18.96 6.47 5.73
CA ALA A 279 -20.24 6.98 6.23
C ALA A 279 -20.86 6.08 7.32
N GLU A 280 -20.55 4.79 7.31
CA GLU A 280 -20.94 3.82 8.35
C GLU A 280 -20.01 3.82 9.58
N GLY A 281 -19.05 4.76 9.65
CA GLY A 281 -18.13 4.92 10.78
C GLY A 281 -16.88 4.06 10.72
N GLU A 282 -16.68 3.29 9.64
CA GLU A 282 -15.42 2.57 9.44
C GLU A 282 -14.29 3.55 9.11
N ARG A 283 -13.07 3.27 9.59
CA ARG A 283 -11.89 4.03 9.14
C ARG A 283 -11.45 3.48 7.78
N VAL A 284 -11.47 4.33 6.77
CA VAL A 284 -11.08 3.96 5.41
C VAL A 284 -9.91 4.81 4.93
N ARG A 285 -8.87 4.16 4.44
CA ARG A 285 -7.70 4.79 3.85
C ARG A 285 -7.64 4.50 2.36
N LEU A 286 -7.35 5.51 1.56
CA LEU A 286 -7.02 5.33 0.15
C LEU A 286 -5.50 5.34 -0.04
N TYR A 287 -4.98 4.34 -0.74
CA TYR A 287 -3.63 4.35 -1.27
C TYR A 287 -3.58 5.34 -2.43
N VAL A 288 -2.85 6.44 -2.27
CA VAL A 288 -2.77 7.56 -3.19
C VAL A 288 -1.37 7.60 -3.81
N PRO A 289 -1.19 7.04 -5.01
CA PRO A 289 0.04 7.20 -5.77
C PRO A 289 0.16 8.66 -6.22
N PHE A 290 1.35 9.24 -6.10
CA PHE A 290 1.67 10.59 -6.59
C PHE A 290 3.07 10.61 -7.22
N GLY A 291 3.33 11.58 -8.08
CA GLY A 291 4.59 11.67 -8.82
C GLY A 291 4.37 11.90 -10.32
N ARG A 292 5.46 12.24 -11.01
CA ARG A 292 5.43 12.55 -12.45
C ARG A 292 5.37 11.28 -13.31
N ASP A 293 5.94 10.18 -12.83
CA ASP A 293 6.06 8.91 -13.57
C ASP A 293 4.87 7.97 -13.39
N TRP A 294 3.69 8.49 -13.69
CA TRP A 294 2.44 7.78 -13.50
C TRP A 294 2.21 6.62 -14.49
N TRP A 295 2.71 6.74 -15.72
CA TRP A 295 2.45 5.80 -16.79
C TRP A 295 3.09 4.42 -16.58
N PRO A 296 4.39 4.29 -16.27
CA PRO A 296 5.00 2.98 -16.03
C PRO A 296 4.38 2.21 -14.85
N TYR A 297 3.96 2.94 -13.81
CA TYR A 297 3.19 2.39 -12.70
C TYR A 297 1.83 1.85 -13.16
N SER A 298 1.07 2.64 -13.92
CA SER A 298 -0.22 2.21 -14.48
C SER A 298 -0.07 0.97 -15.36
N VAL A 299 0.94 0.94 -16.23
CA VAL A 299 1.22 -0.18 -17.15
C VAL A 299 1.56 -1.45 -16.38
N ARG A 300 2.36 -1.39 -15.31
CA ARG A 300 2.67 -2.56 -14.48
C ARG A 300 1.43 -3.08 -13.74
N ARG A 301 0.61 -2.19 -13.18
CA ARG A 301 -0.65 -2.55 -12.52
C ARG A 301 -1.66 -3.22 -13.45
N ILE A 302 -1.63 -2.85 -14.73
CA ILE A 302 -2.37 -3.50 -15.81
C ILE A 302 -1.74 -4.86 -16.19
N GLY A 303 -0.41 -4.93 -16.21
CA GLY A 303 0.37 -6.13 -16.53
C GLY A 303 0.26 -7.25 -15.49
N GLU A 304 0.11 -6.91 -14.21
CA GLU A 304 0.01 -7.86 -13.09
C GLU A 304 -1.26 -8.71 -13.12
N THR A 305 -2.32 -8.28 -13.80
CA THR A 305 -3.52 -9.10 -13.99
C THR A 305 -4.24 -8.72 -15.29
N PRO A 306 -4.36 -9.61 -16.29
CA PRO A 306 -5.08 -9.33 -17.54
C PRO A 306 -6.54 -8.89 -17.34
N ALA A 307 -7.16 -9.29 -16.22
CA ALA A 307 -8.49 -8.82 -15.83
C ALA A 307 -8.53 -7.31 -15.45
N ASN A 308 -7.42 -6.74 -14.95
CA ASN A 308 -7.30 -5.30 -14.71
C ASN A 308 -7.19 -4.52 -16.02
N ALA A 309 -6.64 -5.13 -17.07
CA ALA A 309 -6.64 -4.57 -18.42
C ALA A 309 -8.06 -4.43 -18.99
N LEU A 310 -8.94 -5.40 -18.71
CA LEU A 310 -10.36 -5.31 -19.07
C LEU A 310 -11.09 -4.19 -18.31
N LEU A 311 -10.68 -3.91 -17.06
CA LEU A 311 -11.21 -2.82 -16.24
C LEU A 311 -10.85 -1.45 -16.84
N LEU A 312 -9.61 -1.32 -17.32
CA LEU A 312 -9.14 -0.14 -18.04
C LEU A 312 -9.81 -0.01 -19.42
N ALA A 313 -9.91 -1.11 -20.18
CA ALA A 313 -10.56 -1.15 -21.49
C ALA A 313 -12.05 -0.79 -21.41
N ARG A 314 -12.76 -1.24 -20.37
CA ARG A 314 -14.13 -0.79 -20.10
C ARG A 314 -14.20 0.70 -19.77
N SER A 315 -13.25 1.22 -18.98
CA SER A 315 -13.17 2.67 -18.70
C SER A 315 -12.73 3.53 -19.89
N LEU A 316 -12.25 2.93 -20.99
CA LEU A 316 -11.91 3.61 -22.24
C LEU A 316 -13.10 3.67 -23.22
N VAL A 317 -14.16 2.88 -22.98
CA VAL A 317 -15.34 2.80 -23.87
C VAL A 317 -16.60 3.42 -23.24
N GLY A 318 -16.57 3.78 -21.95
CA GLY A 318 -17.69 4.42 -21.24
C GLY A 318 -18.10 3.66 -20.00
#